data_AF-A0A2W1L0X1-F1
#
_entry.id   AF-A0A2W1L0X1-F1
#
_cell.length_a   1.000
_cell.length_b   1.000
_cell.length_c   1.000
_cell.angle_alpha   90.00
_cell.angle_beta   90.00
_cell.angle_gamma   90.00
#
_symmetry.space_group_name_H-M   'P 1'
#
loop_
_entity.id
_entity.type
_entity.pdbx_description
1 polymer ?
#
loop_
_entity_poly.entity_id
_entity_poly.type
_entity_poly.pdbx_seq_one_letter_code
_entity_poly.pdbx_strand_id
1 'polypeptide(L)'
;MKDLSIYIPFVTAVLAVILGYVSYVKQKKQERFFAQAQENQDKAIGPIRKELLKIQRERNSKNRMTMILAFFTKYSDPESHLYKLANKRLIKYYEETEAFFETYLAKPNVETLDKFEKRFTDLTNTIEGDFWENFNAIYKEHRWYRHLWNHSFIYRLLNEITLTLFEAFKWLLILSTIAVVLGLTKEDMRRLILDNWVTVVVSYLLILMFAALFGGLSASALAIMGSDYKKKKV
;
A
#
# COMPACT_ATOMS: atom_id res chain seq x y z
N MET A 1 38.47 -12.95 32.65
CA MET A 1 37.34 -12.59 31.76
C MET A 1 36.68 -13.88 31.31
N LYS A 2 35.37 -14.08 31.55
CA LYS A 2 34.67 -15.27 31.03
C LYS A 2 34.65 -15.19 29.50
N ASP A 3 34.94 -16.30 28.85
CA ASP A 3 35.03 -16.37 27.39
C ASP A 3 33.65 -16.15 26.77
N LEU A 4 33.43 -14.96 26.23
CA LEU A 4 32.14 -14.52 25.68
C LEU A 4 31.74 -15.35 24.45
N SER A 5 32.72 -16.01 23.81
CA SER A 5 32.55 -16.86 22.63
C SER A 5 31.56 -18.00 22.84
N ILE A 6 31.45 -18.52 24.07
CA ILE A 6 30.54 -19.62 24.42
C ILE A 6 29.06 -19.20 24.32
N TYR A 7 28.75 -17.91 24.50
CA TYR A 7 27.38 -17.40 24.44
C TYR A 7 26.96 -16.95 23.04
N ILE A 8 27.91 -16.81 22.10
CA ILE A 8 27.62 -16.37 20.73
C ILE A 8 26.58 -17.29 20.05
N PRO A 9 26.72 -18.63 20.06
CA PRO A 9 25.74 -19.52 19.41
C PRO A 9 24.33 -19.40 19.99
N PHE A 10 24.23 -19.17 21.30
CA PHE A 10 22.95 -18.99 21.97
C PHE A 10 22.28 -17.67 21.57
N VAL A 11 23.05 -16.57 21.57
CA VAL A 11 22.56 -15.26 21.14
C VAL A 11 22.15 -15.28 19.66
N THR A 12 22.94 -15.92 18.79
CA THR A 12 22.59 -16.04 17.36
C THR A 12 21.33 -16.88 17.15
N ALA A 13 21.15 -17.96 17.90
CA ALA A 13 19.94 -18.78 17.84
C ALA A 13 18.70 -17.98 18.26
N VAL A 14 18.78 -17.24 19.38
CA VAL A 14 17.68 -16.39 19.84
C VAL A 14 17.34 -15.31 18.82
N LEU A 15 18.34 -14.63 18.25
CA LEU A 15 18.14 -13.62 17.20
C LEU A 15 17.51 -14.22 15.94
N ALA A 16 17.95 -15.40 15.50
CA ALA A 16 17.38 -16.09 14.35
C ALA A 16 15.90 -16.43 14.56
N VAL A 17 15.52 -16.90 15.75
CA VAL A 17 14.12 -17.18 16.10
C VAL A 17 13.28 -15.90 16.08
N ILE A 18 13.78 -14.80 16.65
CA ILE A 18 13.08 -13.50 16.66
C ILE A 18 12.89 -12.99 15.23
N LEU A 19 13.95 -13.01 14.41
CA LEU A 19 13.88 -12.57 13.00
C LEU A 19 12.93 -13.44 12.18
N GLY A 20 12.96 -14.75 12.39
CA GLY A 20 12.04 -15.69 11.75
C GLY A 20 10.59 -15.40 12.12
N TYR A 21 10.30 -15.17 13.40
CA TYR A 21 8.96 -14.83 13.86
C TYR A 21 8.46 -13.49 13.30
N VAL A 22 9.28 -12.44 13.34
CA VAL A 22 8.93 -11.12 12.78
C VAL A 22 8.67 -11.23 11.27
N SER A 23 9.51 -11.97 10.55
CA SER A 23 9.33 -12.19 9.11
C SER A 23 8.04 -12.94 8.81
N TYR A 24 7.76 -14.01 9.56
CA TYR A 24 6.52 -14.79 9.44
C TYR A 24 5.27 -13.93 9.71
N VAL A 25 5.27 -13.13 10.77
CA VAL A 25 4.14 -12.24 11.10
C VAL A 25 3.93 -11.19 10.00
N LYS A 26 5.02 -10.61 9.47
CA LYS A 26 4.96 -9.64 8.37
C LYS A 26 4.38 -10.28 7.11
N GLN A 27 4.88 -11.44 6.73
CA GLN A 27 4.38 -12.20 5.57
C GLN A 27 2.90 -12.54 5.73
N LYS A 28 2.50 -13.08 6.88
CA LYS A 28 1.10 -13.44 7.15
C LYS A 28 0.16 -12.23 7.12
N LYS A 29 0.60 -11.07 7.59
CA LYS A 29 -0.16 -9.81 7.47
C LYS A 29 -0.33 -9.39 6.02
N GLN A 30 0.73 -9.49 5.22
CA GLN A 30 0.71 -9.16 3.79
C GLN A 30 -0.20 -10.13 3.00
N GLU A 31 -0.11 -11.44 3.26
CA GLU A 31 -1.00 -12.45 2.68
C GLU A 31 -2.48 -12.17 3.00
N ARG A 32 -2.80 -11.86 4.27
CA ARG A 32 -4.16 -11.49 4.67
C ARG A 32 -4.65 -10.23 3.96
N PHE A 33 -3.80 -9.21 3.84
CA PHE A 33 -4.15 -7.99 3.11
C PHE A 33 -4.47 -8.29 1.65
N PHE A 34 -3.65 -9.07 0.96
CA PHE A 34 -3.90 -9.43 -0.44
C PHE A 34 -5.15 -10.27 -0.61
N ALA A 35 -5.39 -11.25 0.26
CA ALA A 35 -6.62 -12.05 0.24
C ALA A 35 -7.86 -11.18 0.42
N GLN A 36 -7.84 -10.24 1.37
CA GLN A 36 -8.95 -9.29 1.59
C GLN A 36 -9.14 -8.33 0.41
N ALA A 37 -8.04 -7.80 -0.15
CA ALA A 37 -8.10 -6.91 -1.30
C ALA A 37 -8.67 -7.63 -2.53
N GLN A 38 -8.25 -8.88 -2.76
CA GLN A 38 -8.77 -9.72 -3.85
C GLN A 38 -10.24 -10.07 -3.64
N GLU A 39 -10.64 -10.42 -2.41
CA GLU A 39 -12.04 -10.67 -2.09
C GLU A 39 -12.91 -9.42 -2.31
N ASN A 40 -12.45 -8.24 -1.88
CA ASN A 40 -13.12 -6.97 -2.14
C ASN A 40 -13.23 -6.69 -3.65
N GLN A 41 -12.14 -6.94 -4.40
CA GLN A 41 -12.10 -6.77 -5.85
C GLN A 41 -13.14 -7.64 -6.56
N ASP A 42 -13.19 -8.93 -6.22
CA ASP A 42 -13.99 -9.92 -6.94
C ASP A 42 -15.45 -9.94 -6.49
N LYS A 43 -15.71 -9.76 -5.19
CA LYS A 43 -17.05 -9.94 -4.59
C LYS A 43 -17.80 -8.64 -4.31
N ALA A 44 -17.13 -7.50 -4.24
CA ALA A 44 -17.77 -6.22 -3.90
C ALA A 44 -17.62 -5.19 -5.02
N ILE A 45 -16.43 -4.61 -5.19
CA ILE A 45 -16.25 -3.44 -6.07
C ILE A 45 -16.30 -3.80 -7.56
N GLY A 46 -15.84 -4.98 -7.96
CA GLY A 46 -15.90 -5.46 -9.34
C GLY A 46 -17.32 -5.60 -9.88
N PRO A 47 -18.22 -6.35 -9.21
CA PRO A 47 -19.64 -6.44 -9.57
C PRO A 47 -20.33 -5.07 -9.63
N ILE A 48 -20.13 -4.22 -8.61
CA ILE A 48 -20.73 -2.89 -8.55
C ILE A 48 -20.28 -2.03 -9.74
N ARG A 49 -18.96 -1.97 -10.01
CA ARG A 49 -18.41 -1.24 -11.15
C ARG A 49 -19.02 -1.73 -12.47
N LYS A 50 -19.13 -3.05 -12.66
CA LYS A 50 -19.68 -3.63 -13.90
C LYS A 50 -21.12 -3.21 -14.14
N GLU A 51 -21.93 -3.16 -13.09
CA GLU A 51 -23.32 -2.72 -13.18
C GLU A 51 -23.45 -1.22 -13.44
N LEU A 52 -22.67 -0.38 -12.75
CA LEU A 52 -22.64 1.06 -13.00
C LEU A 52 -22.23 1.40 -14.43
N LEU A 53 -21.21 0.72 -14.97
CA LEU A 53 -20.82 0.87 -16.37
C LEU A 53 -21.93 0.43 -17.34
N LYS A 54 -22.70 -0.60 -16.98
CA LYS A 54 -23.86 -1.03 -17.78
C LYS A 54 -24.95 0.05 -17.79
N ILE A 55 -25.21 0.67 -16.63
CA ILE A 55 -26.17 1.79 -16.49
C ILE A 55 -25.71 3.01 -17.30
N GLN A 56 -24.44 3.40 -17.19
CA GLN A 56 -23.91 4.57 -17.92
C GLN A 56 -23.96 4.41 -19.44
N ARG A 57 -23.86 3.17 -19.95
CA ARG A 57 -23.92 2.88 -21.39
C ARG A 57 -25.35 2.84 -21.95
N GLU A 58 -26.37 2.78 -21.09
CA GLU A 58 -27.76 2.76 -21.53
C GLU A 58 -28.17 4.14 -22.06
N ARG A 59 -28.61 4.18 -23.33
CA ARG A 59 -28.99 5.42 -24.01
C ARG A 59 -30.45 5.79 -23.74
N ASN A 60 -31.30 4.79 -23.51
CA ASN A 60 -32.71 5.04 -23.23
C ASN A 60 -32.87 5.47 -21.77
N SER A 61 -33.27 6.73 -21.57
CA SER A 61 -33.44 7.33 -20.23
C SER A 61 -34.39 6.53 -19.32
N LYS A 62 -35.49 6.00 -19.85
CA LYS A 62 -36.44 5.20 -19.08
C LYS A 62 -35.82 3.89 -18.61
N ASN A 63 -35.14 3.17 -19.52
CA ASN A 63 -34.43 1.94 -19.16
C ASN A 63 -33.30 2.21 -18.16
N ARG A 64 -32.54 3.29 -18.37
CA ARG A 64 -31.47 3.71 -17.46
C ARG A 64 -32.00 3.91 -16.05
N MET A 65 -33.13 4.61 -15.91
CA MET A 65 -33.77 4.83 -14.62
C MET A 65 -34.26 3.53 -13.97
N THR A 66 -34.83 2.61 -14.75
CA THR A 66 -35.20 1.27 -14.25
C THR A 66 -33.99 0.49 -13.76
N MET A 67 -32.85 0.58 -14.46
CA MET A 67 -31.61 -0.08 -14.04
C MET A 67 -30.99 0.57 -12.79
N ILE A 68 -31.09 1.89 -12.65
CA ILE A 68 -30.68 2.62 -11.45
C ILE A 68 -31.51 2.18 -10.24
N LEU A 69 -32.84 2.10 -10.40
CA LEU A 69 -33.72 1.62 -9.35
C LEU A 69 -33.33 0.19 -8.93
N ALA A 70 -33.17 -0.72 -9.90
CA ALA A 70 -32.77 -2.09 -9.63
C ALA A 70 -31.39 -2.19 -8.95
N PHE A 71 -30.46 -1.29 -9.29
CA PHE A 71 -29.15 -1.20 -8.66
C PHE A 71 -29.26 -0.82 -7.18
N PHE A 72 -29.98 0.26 -6.85
CA PHE A 72 -30.15 0.65 -5.45
C PHE A 72 -30.90 -0.43 -4.66
N THR A 73 -32.01 -0.95 -5.18
CA THR A 73 -32.74 -2.05 -4.52
C THR A 73 -31.87 -3.27 -4.24
N LYS A 74 -30.97 -3.63 -5.16
CA LYS A 74 -30.07 -4.78 -4.99
C LYS A 74 -29.01 -4.56 -3.91
N TYR A 75 -28.43 -3.37 -3.83
CA TYR A 75 -27.29 -3.10 -2.94
C TYR A 75 -27.70 -2.53 -1.58
N SER A 76 -28.95 -2.13 -1.40
CA SER A 76 -29.54 -1.73 -0.11
C SER A 76 -30.11 -2.90 0.69
N ASP A 77 -30.20 -4.09 0.08
CA ASP A 77 -30.54 -5.33 0.79
C ASP A 77 -29.48 -5.63 1.89
N PRO A 78 -29.87 -5.95 3.13
CA PRO A 78 -28.93 -6.40 4.18
C PRO A 78 -28.04 -7.59 3.78
N GLU A 79 -28.50 -8.43 2.85
CA GLU A 79 -27.70 -9.53 2.30
C GLU A 79 -26.71 -9.08 1.21
N SER A 80 -26.76 -7.82 0.79
CA SER A 80 -25.90 -7.29 -0.26
C SER A 80 -24.42 -7.28 0.15
N HIS A 81 -23.54 -7.32 -0.83
CA HIS A 81 -22.10 -7.27 -0.60
C HIS A 81 -21.57 -5.84 -0.39
N LEU A 82 -22.43 -4.83 -0.22
CA LEU A 82 -22.00 -3.43 -0.06
C LEU A 82 -21.11 -3.25 1.18
N TYR A 83 -21.42 -3.94 2.30
CA TYR A 83 -20.59 -3.89 3.51
C TYR A 83 -19.20 -4.52 3.33
N LYS A 84 -19.00 -5.33 2.29
CA LYS A 84 -17.69 -5.93 1.97
C LYS A 84 -16.77 -4.93 1.28
N LEU A 85 -17.27 -3.73 0.91
CA LEU A 85 -16.42 -2.64 0.46
C LEU A 85 -15.46 -2.25 1.58
N ALA A 86 -14.16 -2.44 1.33
CA ALA A 86 -13.11 -2.10 2.30
C ALA A 86 -12.98 -0.59 2.58
N ASN A 87 -13.70 0.28 1.85
CA ASN A 87 -13.65 1.73 1.97
C ASN A 87 -14.94 2.30 2.57
N LYS A 88 -14.89 2.67 3.87
CA LYS A 88 -16.00 3.31 4.58
C LYS A 88 -16.51 4.59 3.90
N ARG A 89 -15.61 5.37 3.27
CA ARG A 89 -16.01 6.61 2.58
C ARG A 89 -16.87 6.28 1.36
N LEU A 90 -16.55 5.19 0.66
CA LEU A 90 -17.30 4.74 -0.51
C LEU A 90 -18.70 4.28 -0.14
N ILE A 91 -18.83 3.53 0.97
CA ILE A 91 -20.14 3.12 1.51
C ILE A 91 -20.99 4.34 1.83
N LYS A 92 -20.43 5.31 2.58
CA LYS A 92 -21.14 6.55 2.90
C LYS A 92 -21.54 7.32 1.64
N TYR A 93 -20.67 7.36 0.63
CA TYR A 93 -20.94 8.05 -0.62
C TYR A 93 -22.07 7.38 -1.42
N TYR A 94 -22.16 6.05 -1.36
CA TYR A 94 -23.27 5.29 -1.90
C TYR A 94 -24.58 5.66 -1.18
N GLU A 95 -24.61 5.61 0.14
CA GLU A 95 -25.79 5.95 0.97
C GLU A 95 -26.28 7.38 0.70
N GLU A 96 -25.35 8.34 0.58
CA GLU A 96 -25.68 9.72 0.24
C GLU A 96 -26.31 9.82 -1.17
N THR A 97 -25.78 9.07 -2.14
CA THR A 97 -26.29 9.06 -3.52
C THR A 97 -27.67 8.41 -3.61
N GLU A 98 -27.91 7.35 -2.83
CA GLU A 98 -29.22 6.73 -2.69
C GLU A 98 -30.24 7.71 -2.11
N ALA A 99 -29.89 8.46 -1.06
CA ALA A 99 -30.78 9.48 -0.50
C ALA A 99 -31.17 10.57 -1.53
N PHE A 100 -30.25 10.96 -2.43
CA PHE A 100 -30.58 11.85 -3.55
C PHE A 100 -31.55 11.19 -4.54
N PHE A 101 -31.39 9.90 -4.80
CA PHE A 101 -32.28 9.14 -5.66
C PHE A 101 -33.69 9.03 -5.07
N GLU A 102 -33.82 8.72 -3.78
CA GLU A 102 -35.10 8.70 -3.07
C GLU A 102 -35.78 10.09 -3.08
N THR A 103 -35.00 11.16 -2.90
CA THR A 103 -35.50 12.54 -2.97
C THR A 103 -36.08 12.86 -4.35
N TYR A 104 -35.43 12.41 -5.43
CA TYR A 104 -35.93 12.54 -6.79
C TYR A 104 -37.23 11.74 -7.00
N LEU A 105 -37.32 10.50 -6.50
CA LEU A 105 -38.53 9.69 -6.59
C LEU A 105 -39.71 10.34 -5.85
N ALA A 106 -39.46 10.95 -4.69
CA ALA A 106 -40.48 11.61 -3.89
C ALA A 106 -40.96 12.94 -4.51
N LYS A 107 -40.06 13.71 -5.15
CA LYS A 107 -40.36 15.01 -5.76
C LYS A 107 -39.71 15.11 -7.15
N PRO A 108 -40.28 14.46 -8.18
CA PRO A 108 -39.68 14.43 -9.50
C PRO A 108 -39.67 15.83 -10.13
N ASN A 109 -38.50 16.45 -10.19
CA ASN A 109 -38.30 17.72 -10.88
C ASN A 109 -36.89 17.77 -11.50
N VAL A 110 -36.68 18.75 -12.38
CA VAL A 110 -35.41 18.88 -13.12
C VAL A 110 -34.22 19.11 -12.18
N GLU A 111 -34.39 19.87 -11.10
CA GLU A 111 -33.32 20.19 -10.16
C GLU A 111 -32.87 18.98 -9.33
N THR A 112 -33.81 18.18 -8.84
CA THR A 112 -33.54 16.94 -8.09
C THR A 112 -32.93 15.88 -8.99
N LEU A 113 -33.37 15.79 -10.24
CA LEU A 113 -32.79 14.92 -11.24
C LEU A 113 -31.33 15.29 -11.53
N ASP A 114 -31.04 16.57 -11.79
CA ASP A 114 -29.67 17.04 -12.07
C ASP A 114 -28.73 16.79 -10.88
N LYS A 115 -29.18 17.10 -9.66
CA LYS A 115 -28.44 16.81 -8.42
C LYS A 115 -28.13 15.32 -8.27
N PHE A 116 -29.12 14.46 -8.51
CA PHE A 116 -28.95 13.01 -8.48
C PHE A 116 -27.97 12.54 -9.56
N GLU A 117 -28.15 12.93 -10.81
CA GLU A 117 -27.32 12.48 -11.94
C GLU A 117 -25.85 12.86 -11.74
N LYS A 118 -25.59 14.06 -11.23
CA LYS A 118 -24.23 14.50 -10.87
C LYS A 118 -23.63 13.58 -9.80
N ARG A 119 -24.37 13.32 -8.71
CA ARG A 119 -23.91 12.43 -7.63
C ARG A 119 -23.70 11.00 -8.09
N PHE A 120 -24.59 10.48 -8.92
CA PHE A 120 -24.48 9.15 -9.50
C PHE A 120 -23.26 9.01 -10.41
N THR A 121 -22.96 10.05 -11.19
CA THR A 121 -21.74 10.11 -12.01
C THR A 121 -20.49 10.12 -11.14
N ASP A 122 -20.47 10.95 -10.09
CA ASP A 122 -19.37 10.99 -9.14
C ASP A 122 -19.16 9.65 -8.41
N LEU A 123 -20.25 8.97 -8.04
CA LEU A 123 -20.20 7.63 -7.42
C LEU A 123 -19.54 6.64 -8.39
N THR A 124 -19.94 6.67 -9.66
CA THR A 124 -19.38 5.78 -10.68
C THR A 124 -17.88 6.02 -10.87
N ASN A 125 -17.47 7.28 -10.95
CA ASN A 125 -16.05 7.65 -11.08
C ASN A 125 -15.25 7.24 -9.84
N THR A 126 -15.81 7.41 -8.65
CA THR A 126 -15.15 7.04 -7.39
C THR A 126 -14.98 5.52 -7.29
N ILE A 127 -16.01 4.75 -7.64
CA ILE A 127 -15.94 3.28 -7.68
C ILE A 127 -14.93 2.80 -8.71
N GLU A 128 -14.87 3.45 -9.87
CA GLU A 128 -13.86 3.12 -10.88
C GLU A 128 -12.43 3.43 -10.38
N GLY A 129 -12.23 4.57 -9.72
CA GLY A 129 -10.97 4.92 -9.08
C GLY A 129 -10.52 3.87 -8.07
N ASP A 130 -11.36 3.58 -7.08
CA ASP A 130 -11.08 2.58 -6.04
C ASP A 130 -10.85 1.18 -6.64
N PHE A 131 -11.56 0.80 -7.71
CA PHE A 131 -11.34 -0.47 -8.40
C PHE A 131 -9.93 -0.54 -9.00
N TRP A 132 -9.48 0.51 -9.68
CA TRP A 132 -8.16 0.53 -10.28
C TRP A 132 -7.05 0.65 -9.26
N GLU A 133 -7.26 1.36 -8.16
CA GLU A 133 -6.32 1.41 -7.03
C GLU A 133 -6.14 0.03 -6.40
N ASN A 134 -7.24 -0.68 -6.10
CA ASN A 134 -7.19 -2.04 -5.57
C ASN A 134 -6.54 -3.01 -6.56
N PHE A 135 -6.93 -2.96 -7.84
CA PHE A 135 -6.30 -3.76 -8.89
C PHE A 135 -4.78 -3.52 -8.94
N ASN A 136 -4.38 -2.25 -8.91
CA ASN A 136 -2.98 -1.86 -8.96
C ASN A 136 -2.21 -2.32 -7.71
N ALA A 137 -2.83 -2.31 -6.54
CA ALA A 137 -2.24 -2.82 -5.31
C ALA A 137 -2.03 -4.33 -5.37
N ILE A 138 -3.05 -5.10 -5.75
CA ILE A 138 -3.01 -6.57 -5.86
C ILE A 138 -1.96 -7.01 -6.88
N TYR A 139 -1.93 -6.37 -8.06
CA TYR A 139 -1.03 -6.74 -9.15
C TYR A 139 0.28 -5.95 -9.17
N LYS A 140 0.67 -5.30 -8.05
CA LYS A 140 1.91 -4.51 -7.98
C LYS A 140 3.14 -5.36 -8.31
N GLU A 141 3.29 -6.52 -7.68
CA GLU A 141 4.42 -7.42 -7.91
C GLU A 141 4.42 -7.96 -9.33
N HIS A 142 3.25 -8.35 -9.85
CA HIS A 142 3.14 -8.81 -11.23
C HIS A 142 3.55 -7.74 -12.25
N ARG A 143 3.19 -6.47 -12.02
CA ARG A 143 3.62 -5.35 -12.87
C ARG A 143 5.12 -5.10 -12.76
N TRP A 144 5.69 -5.22 -11.57
CA TRP A 144 7.13 -5.14 -11.37
C TRP A 144 7.87 -6.24 -12.14
N TYR A 145 7.44 -7.50 -12.02
CA TYR A 145 8.03 -8.61 -12.78
C TYR A 145 7.89 -8.42 -14.29
N ARG A 146 6.73 -7.97 -14.76
CA ARG A 146 6.53 -7.66 -16.18
C ARG A 146 7.44 -6.53 -16.67
N HIS A 147 7.61 -5.49 -15.86
CA HIS A 147 8.52 -4.38 -16.15
C HIS A 147 9.97 -4.89 -16.24
N LEU A 148 10.42 -5.68 -15.26
CA LEU A 148 11.74 -6.32 -15.29
C LEU A 148 11.92 -7.21 -16.53
N TRP A 149 10.91 -8.02 -16.86
CA TRP A 149 10.94 -8.94 -18.00
C TRP A 149 11.06 -8.25 -19.37
N ASN A 150 10.64 -6.99 -19.48
CA ASN A 150 10.78 -6.23 -20.72
C ASN A 150 12.15 -5.56 -20.88
N HIS A 151 13.02 -5.63 -19.86
CA HIS A 151 14.37 -5.07 -19.90
C HIS A 151 15.44 -6.14 -20.07
N SER A 152 16.63 -5.70 -20.50
CA SER A 152 17.81 -6.55 -20.67
C SER A 152 18.20 -7.24 -19.35
N PHE A 153 18.83 -8.41 -19.46
CA PHE A 153 19.30 -9.17 -18.30
C PHE A 153 20.19 -8.34 -17.36
N ILE A 154 21.08 -7.51 -17.92
CA ILE A 154 21.98 -6.63 -17.17
C ILE A 154 21.19 -5.63 -16.33
N TYR A 155 20.12 -5.02 -16.88
CA TYR A 155 19.28 -4.09 -16.14
C TYR A 155 18.57 -4.78 -14.97
N ARG A 156 18.06 -6.01 -15.16
CA ARG A 156 17.43 -6.78 -14.09
C ARG A 156 18.41 -7.07 -12.95
N LEU A 157 19.61 -7.54 -13.30
CA LEU A 157 20.66 -7.85 -12.34
C LEU A 157 21.07 -6.62 -11.54
N LEU A 158 21.31 -5.48 -12.20
CA LEU A 158 21.65 -4.23 -11.52
C LEU A 158 20.55 -3.77 -10.56
N ASN A 159 19.28 -3.94 -10.93
CA ASN A 159 18.14 -3.55 -10.11
C ASN A 159 17.99 -4.47 -8.88
N GLU A 160 18.14 -5.78 -9.04
CA GLU A 160 18.17 -6.73 -7.93
C GLU A 160 19.34 -6.49 -6.96
N ILE A 161 20.54 -6.21 -7.50
CA ILE A 161 21.70 -5.82 -6.70
C ILE A 161 21.41 -4.54 -5.92
N THR A 162 20.84 -3.52 -6.57
CA THR A 162 20.51 -2.24 -5.93
C THR A 162 19.49 -2.42 -4.81
N LEU A 163 18.44 -3.21 -5.02
CA LEU A 163 17.44 -3.56 -4.01
C LEU A 163 18.06 -4.31 -2.82
N THR A 164 18.93 -5.27 -3.10
CA THR A 164 19.60 -6.07 -2.07
C THR A 164 20.55 -5.21 -1.24
N LEU A 165 21.34 -4.34 -1.89
CA LEU A 165 22.20 -3.37 -1.23
C LEU A 165 21.38 -2.41 -0.37
N PHE A 166 20.26 -1.90 -0.87
CA PHE A 166 19.38 -1.01 -0.13
C PHE A 166 18.84 -1.67 1.15
N GLU A 167 18.42 -2.93 1.08
CA GLU A 167 17.95 -3.66 2.26
C GLU A 167 19.10 -3.94 3.25
N ALA A 168 20.29 -4.29 2.74
CA ALA A 168 21.49 -4.46 3.58
C ALA A 168 21.87 -3.16 4.31
N PHE A 169 21.81 -2.01 3.63
CA PHE A 169 22.06 -0.70 4.24
C PHE A 169 21.07 -0.37 5.36
N LYS A 170 19.78 -0.71 5.21
CA LYS A 170 18.80 -0.55 6.30
C LYS A 170 19.20 -1.35 7.53
N TRP A 171 19.58 -2.61 7.34
CA TRP A 171 19.99 -3.48 8.45
C TRP A 171 21.26 -2.97 9.13
N LEU A 172 22.25 -2.50 8.38
CA LEU A 172 23.45 -1.89 8.92
C LEU A 172 23.13 -0.64 9.75
N LEU A 173 22.21 0.21 9.28
CA LEU A 173 21.79 1.42 10.00
C LEU A 173 21.08 1.05 11.32
N ILE A 174 20.21 0.03 11.30
CA ILE A 174 19.55 -0.48 12.52
C ILE A 174 20.60 -1.03 13.51
N LEU A 175 21.52 -1.88 13.05
CA LEU A 175 22.57 -2.46 13.90
C LEU A 175 23.50 -1.39 14.48
N SER A 176 23.87 -0.39 13.68
CA SER A 176 24.69 0.74 14.13
C SER A 176 23.97 1.55 15.21
N THR A 177 22.67 1.81 15.02
CA THR A 177 21.85 2.51 16.03
C THR A 177 21.78 1.72 17.33
N ILE A 178 21.55 0.41 17.26
CA ILE A 178 21.54 -0.47 18.44
C ILE A 178 22.90 -0.45 19.16
N ALA A 179 24.00 -0.52 18.41
CA ALA A 179 25.35 -0.48 18.97
C ALA A 179 25.63 0.82 19.73
N VAL A 180 25.22 1.97 19.18
CA VAL A 180 25.35 3.27 19.85
C VAL A 180 24.51 3.32 21.13
N VAL A 181 23.25 2.88 21.09
CA VAL A 181 22.37 2.86 22.27
C VAL A 181 22.96 1.98 23.38
N LEU A 182 23.41 0.76 23.04
CA LEU A 182 24.04 -0.13 24.01
C LEU A 182 25.35 0.44 24.57
N GLY A 183 26.15 1.10 23.73
CA GLY A 183 27.40 1.77 24.15
C GLY A 183 27.17 2.92 25.13
N LEU A 184 26.09 3.68 24.97
CA LEU A 184 25.73 4.78 25.88
C LEU A 184 25.20 4.30 27.24
N THR A 185 24.60 3.11 27.30
CA THR A 185 23.95 2.58 28.52
C THR A 185 24.89 1.90 29.51
N LYS A 186 26.08 1.42 29.08
CA LYS A 186 27.06 0.77 29.97
C LYS A 186 28.12 1.77 30.43
N GLU A 187 28.27 1.97 31.74
CA GLU A 187 29.22 2.94 32.32
C GLU A 187 30.68 2.73 31.89
N ASP A 188 31.15 1.48 31.79
CA ASP A 188 32.51 1.15 31.35
C ASP A 188 32.75 1.49 29.86
N MET A 189 31.76 1.22 29.00
CA MET A 189 31.79 1.57 27.58
C MET A 189 31.66 3.08 27.38
N ARG A 190 30.81 3.74 28.18
CA ARG A 190 30.59 5.19 28.13
C ARG A 190 31.89 5.95 28.42
N ARG A 191 32.73 5.51 29.36
CA ARG A 191 34.06 6.10 29.59
C ARG A 191 35.01 5.87 28.42
N LEU A 192 35.06 4.65 27.86
CA LEU A 192 35.91 4.31 26.71
C LEU A 192 35.52 5.06 25.43
N ILE A 193 34.22 5.31 25.24
CA ILE A 193 33.63 6.03 24.12
C ILE A 193 33.80 7.56 24.29
N LEU A 194 33.64 8.09 25.51
CA LEU A 194 33.85 9.52 25.80
C LEU A 194 35.33 9.93 25.75
N ASP A 195 36.26 9.07 26.17
CA ASP A 195 37.70 9.34 26.07
C ASP A 195 38.20 9.33 24.62
N ASN A 196 37.62 8.48 23.77
CA ASN A 196 37.90 8.46 22.32
C ASN A 196 36.79 9.17 21.54
N TRP A 197 36.75 10.50 21.64
CA TRP A 197 35.85 11.37 20.86
C TRP A 197 35.90 11.07 19.36
N VAL A 198 37.05 10.61 18.85
CA VAL A 198 37.24 10.16 17.46
C VAL A 198 36.32 8.98 17.12
N THR A 199 36.15 8.00 18.01
CA THR A 199 35.29 6.82 17.77
C THR A 199 33.81 7.21 17.75
N VAL A 200 33.39 8.16 18.59
CA VAL A 200 32.02 8.71 18.56
C VAL A 200 31.77 9.45 17.26
N VAL A 201 32.69 10.33 16.86
CA VAL A 201 32.59 11.12 15.63
C VAL A 201 32.58 10.21 14.41
N VAL A 202 33.46 9.21 14.34
CA VAL A 202 33.49 8.22 13.25
C VAL A 202 32.19 7.40 13.20
N SER A 203 31.65 6.98 14.34
CA SER A 203 30.37 6.25 14.39
C SER A 203 29.21 7.11 13.89
N TYR A 204 29.18 8.39 14.28
CA TYR A 204 28.15 9.34 13.83
C TYR A 204 28.29 9.68 12.34
N LEU A 205 29.52 9.84 11.84
CA LEU A 205 29.80 10.03 10.42
C LEU A 205 29.43 8.81 9.59
N LEU A 206 29.65 7.59 10.09
CA LEU A 206 29.19 6.36 9.44
C LEU A 206 27.67 6.30 9.39
N ILE A 207 26.97 6.64 10.48
CA ILE A 207 25.50 6.72 10.49
C ILE A 207 25.01 7.76 9.47
N LEU A 208 25.61 8.95 9.43
CA LEU A 208 25.26 10.00 8.48
C LEU A 208 25.56 9.58 7.03
N MET A 209 26.67 8.91 6.78
CA MET A 209 27.02 8.39 5.45
C MET A 209 26.04 7.31 5.01
N PHE A 210 25.68 6.37 5.88
CA PHE A 210 24.67 5.35 5.59
C PHE A 210 23.28 5.97 5.38
N ALA A 211 22.90 6.96 6.18
CA ALA A 211 21.64 7.69 6.00
C ALA A 211 21.61 8.47 4.69
N ALA A 212 22.72 9.09 4.28
CA ALA A 212 22.84 9.82 3.02
C ALA A 212 22.81 8.87 1.81
N LEU A 213 23.52 7.73 1.86
CA LEU A 213 23.46 6.68 0.84
C LEU A 213 22.06 6.09 0.73
N PHE A 214 21.41 5.84 1.87
CA PHE A 214 20.01 5.40 1.92
C PHE A 214 19.06 6.42 1.29
N GLY A 215 19.23 7.71 1.63
CA GLY A 215 18.47 8.81 1.04
C GLY A 215 18.64 8.89 -0.47
N GLY A 216 19.88 8.85 -0.96
CA GLY A 216 20.19 8.89 -2.40
C GLY A 216 19.62 7.71 -3.18
N LEU A 217 19.74 6.49 -2.64
CA LEU A 217 19.15 5.29 -3.25
C LEU A 217 17.62 5.29 -3.22
N SER A 218 17.00 5.83 -2.16
CA SER A 218 15.55 5.97 -2.09
C SER A 218 15.01 7.00 -3.09
N ALA A 219 15.74 8.12 -3.29
CA ALA A 219 15.39 9.16 -4.25
C ALA A 219 15.53 8.67 -5.69
N SER A 220 16.58 7.90 -6.01
CA SER A 220 16.74 7.30 -7.34
C SER A 220 15.68 6.24 -7.63
N ALA A 221 15.32 5.40 -6.64
CA ALA A 221 14.21 4.45 -6.77
C ALA A 221 12.86 5.16 -6.99
N LEU A 222 12.59 6.24 -6.27
CA LEU A 222 11.40 7.08 -6.45
C LEU A 222 11.36 7.76 -7.82
N ALA A 223 12.50 8.24 -8.33
CA ALA A 223 12.59 8.86 -9.65
C ALA A 223 12.31 7.86 -10.79
N ILE A 224 12.82 6.63 -10.65
CA ILE A 224 12.54 5.53 -11.60
C ILE A 224 11.04 5.21 -11.59
N MET A 225 10.45 5.02 -10.41
CA MET A 225 9.01 4.73 -10.27
C MET A 225 8.09 5.89 -10.70
N GLY A 226 8.52 7.14 -10.48
CA GLY A 226 7.76 8.34 -10.85
C GLY A 226 7.77 8.67 -12.34
N SER A 227 8.85 8.32 -13.06
CA SER A 227 8.95 8.56 -14.51
C SER A 227 7.95 7.72 -15.32
N ASP A 228 7.64 6.50 -14.86
CA ASP A 228 6.65 5.62 -15.47
C ASP A 228 5.20 6.10 -15.28
N TYR A 229 4.92 6.86 -14.22
CA TYR A 229 3.59 7.42 -13.97
C TYR A 229 3.26 8.60 -14.90
N LYS A 230 4.27 9.39 -15.30
CA LYS A 230 4.09 10.52 -16.23
C LYS A 230 3.92 10.09 -17.68
N LYS A 231 4.49 8.96 -18.11
CA LYS A 231 4.34 8.46 -19.50
C LYS A 231 2.95 7.91 -19.85
N LYS A 232 2.05 7.72 -18.88
CA LYS A 232 0.67 7.23 -19.10
C LYS A 232 -0.41 8.33 -19.15
N LYS A 233 -0.03 9.60 -19.08
CA LYS A 233 -0.96 10.75 -19.17
C LYS A 233 -0.89 11.50 -20.50
N VAL A 234 -0.31 10.91 -21.55
CA VAL A 234 -0.34 11.42 -22.93
C VAL A 234 -1.18 10.48 -23.77
#